data_AF-A0ABD1B761-F1
#
_entry.id   AF-A0ABD1B761-F1
#
_cell.length_a   1.000
_cell.length_b   1.000
_cell.length_c   1.000
_cell.angle_alpha   90.00
_cell.angle_beta   90.00
_cell.angle_gamma   90.00
#
_symmetry.space_group_name_H-M   'P 1'
#
loop_
_entity.id
_entity.type
_entity.pdbx_description
1 polymer ?
#
loop_
_entity_poly.entity_id
_entity_poly.type
_entity_poly.pdbx_seq_one_letter_code
_entity_poly.pdbx_strand_id
1 'polypeptide(L)'
;MSPTRSIKIWRGNMESSGISFPETMNKLSELIVFNCRISEIKMGMLCSFSSLVKVRMAHCRSLRELTFLMFAPNLRDLELSSVHGLEDIIKKEKACEIGNSGIPLFPKLNDLHLTSLTKLKNIYWSPLPFPCLQTIYVSGCPNLKKLPLDFNSGKHGENGLIIKYSEKEWIEGVEWEDEATKTRFLLIC
;
A
#
# COMPACT_ATOMS: atom_id res chain seq x y z
N MET A 1 -13.04 -19.59 21.17
CA MET A 1 -12.89 -18.33 20.41
C MET A 1 -12.20 -18.67 19.09
N SER A 2 -12.92 -18.55 17.98
CA SER A 2 -12.38 -18.85 16.64
C SER A 2 -11.26 -17.86 16.31
N PRO A 3 -10.09 -18.33 15.83
CA PRO A 3 -9.03 -17.42 15.43
C PRO A 3 -9.47 -16.66 14.17
N THR A 4 -9.68 -15.35 14.29
CA THR A 4 -10.12 -14.50 13.18
C THR A 4 -9.01 -14.41 12.12
N ARG A 5 -9.20 -15.12 11.01
CA ARG A 5 -8.28 -15.08 9.84
C ARG A 5 -8.53 -13.87 8.95
N SER A 6 -9.78 -13.43 8.82
CA SER A 6 -10.18 -12.31 7.98
C SER A 6 -11.03 -11.35 8.79
N ILE A 7 -10.65 -10.06 8.82
CA ILE A 7 -11.47 -8.99 9.41
C ILE A 7 -12.09 -8.20 8.27
N LYS A 8 -13.42 -8.11 8.32
CA LYS A 8 -14.26 -7.39 7.37
C LYS A 8 -14.96 -6.25 8.10
N ILE A 9 -14.53 -5.03 7.86
CA ILE A 9 -15.12 -3.81 8.43
C ILE A 9 -16.01 -3.18 7.37
N TRP A 10 -17.32 -3.15 7.63
CA TRP A 10 -18.34 -2.53 6.79
C TRP A 10 -19.20 -1.69 7.72
N ARG A 11 -19.36 -0.38 7.49
CA ARG A 11 -20.39 0.33 8.27
C ARG A 11 -20.80 1.69 7.72
N GLY A 12 -22.08 1.76 7.36
CA GLY A 12 -22.87 2.98 7.39
C GLY A 12 -23.19 3.48 8.82
N ASN A 13 -22.41 3.13 9.86
CA ASN A 13 -22.68 3.63 11.22
C ASN A 13 -21.50 3.50 12.24
N MET A 14 -20.25 3.76 11.82
CA MET A 14 -19.17 4.01 12.78
C MET A 14 -18.60 5.40 12.49
N GLU A 15 -18.98 6.36 13.33
CA GLU A 15 -18.39 7.71 13.38
C GLU A 15 -17.14 7.73 14.27
N SER A 16 -16.37 6.63 14.35
CA SER A 16 -15.15 6.62 15.17
C SER A 16 -13.98 7.23 14.39
N SER A 17 -13.20 8.07 15.08
CA SER A 17 -12.00 8.73 14.57
C SER A 17 -10.83 7.76 14.30
N GLY A 18 -10.90 6.53 14.79
CA GLY A 18 -9.89 5.51 14.56
C GLY A 18 -10.38 4.08 14.81
N ILE A 19 -9.65 3.11 14.28
CA ILE A 19 -9.68 1.71 14.75
C ILE A 19 -8.33 1.39 15.37
N SER A 20 -8.35 0.76 16.54
CA SER A 20 -7.19 0.09 17.13
C SER A 20 -7.39 -1.42 17.07
N PHE A 21 -6.36 -2.14 16.66
CA PHE A 21 -6.35 -3.59 16.74
C PHE A 21 -5.58 -4.03 18.00
N PRO A 22 -6.13 -4.93 18.84
CA PRO A 22 -5.45 -5.44 20.03
C PRO A 22 -4.23 -6.30 19.65
N GLU A 23 -3.26 -6.36 20.57
CA GLU A 23 -1.98 -7.09 20.42
C GLU A 23 -2.16 -8.60 20.13
N THR A 24 -3.34 -9.15 20.40
CA THR A 24 -3.69 -10.56 20.20
C THR A 24 -4.06 -10.93 18.77
N MET A 25 -4.05 -10.00 17.81
CA MET A 25 -4.40 -10.27 16.40
C MET A 25 -3.28 -10.89 15.56
N ASN A 26 -2.52 -11.82 16.15
CA ASN A 26 -1.40 -12.52 15.50
C ASN A 26 -1.83 -13.52 14.42
N LYS A 27 -3.13 -13.76 14.22
CA LYS A 27 -3.69 -14.67 13.20
C LYS A 27 -4.43 -13.96 12.08
N LEU A 28 -4.47 -12.63 12.09
CA LEU A 28 -5.11 -11.84 11.05
C LEU A 28 -4.32 -12.00 9.73
N SER A 29 -4.93 -12.64 8.74
CA SER A 29 -4.34 -12.81 7.40
C SER A 29 -4.89 -11.86 6.36
N GLU A 30 -6.13 -11.41 6.53
CA GLU A 30 -6.77 -10.49 5.60
C GLU A 30 -7.48 -9.35 6.34
N LEU A 31 -7.21 -8.12 5.93
CA LEU A 31 -7.92 -6.94 6.39
C LEU A 31 -8.71 -6.35 5.22
N ILE A 32 -10.03 -6.38 5.31
CA ILE A 32 -10.95 -5.85 4.31
C ILE A 32 -11.75 -4.72 4.96
N VAL A 33 -11.62 -3.50 4.46
CA VAL A 33 -12.33 -2.31 4.95
C VAL A 33 -13.15 -1.74 3.81
N PHE A 34 -14.46 -1.60 3.99
CA PHE A 34 -15.37 -1.12 2.95
C PHE A 34 -16.30 -0.03 3.50
N ASN A 35 -16.47 1.04 2.72
CA ASN A 35 -17.41 2.13 2.98
C ASN A 35 -17.26 2.70 4.40
N CYS A 36 -16.07 3.20 4.73
CA CYS A 36 -15.74 3.66 6.08
C CYS A 36 -15.27 5.12 6.17
N ARG A 37 -15.50 5.75 7.32
CA ARG A 37 -15.09 7.14 7.62
C ARG A 37 -13.94 7.22 8.63
N ILE A 38 -13.28 6.10 8.92
CA ILE A 38 -12.10 6.06 9.79
C ILE A 38 -11.01 6.95 9.20
N SER A 39 -10.44 7.83 10.02
CA SER A 39 -9.30 8.66 9.63
C SER A 39 -7.95 8.00 9.82
N GLU A 40 -7.85 7.04 10.74
CA GLU A 40 -6.59 6.41 11.11
C GLU A 40 -6.80 4.97 11.60
N ILE A 41 -5.90 4.07 11.20
CA ILE A 41 -5.79 2.73 11.77
C ILE A 41 -4.54 2.75 12.65
N LYS A 42 -4.75 2.74 13.96
CA LYS A 42 -3.67 2.74 14.94
C LYS A 42 -3.30 1.31 15.30
N MET A 43 -2.00 1.03 15.35
CA MET A 43 -1.47 -0.22 15.88
C MET A 43 -0.42 0.08 16.94
N GLY A 44 -0.36 -0.75 17.98
CA GLY A 44 0.74 -0.70 18.94
C GLY A 44 2.07 -0.92 18.22
N MET A 45 3.04 -0.02 18.43
CA MET A 45 4.35 0.02 17.75
C MET A 45 5.18 -1.27 17.89
N LEU A 46 4.79 -2.19 18.77
CA LEU A 46 5.50 -3.43 19.07
C LEU A 46 4.92 -4.67 18.34
N CYS A 47 3.84 -4.51 17.56
CA CYS A 47 3.13 -5.63 16.96
C CYS A 47 3.50 -5.85 15.49
N SER A 48 4.15 -6.98 15.18
CA SER A 48 4.29 -7.44 13.80
C SER A 48 3.03 -8.16 13.32
N PHE A 49 2.44 -7.68 12.23
CA PHE A 49 1.39 -8.37 11.47
C PHE A 49 2.00 -9.42 10.53
N SER A 50 2.80 -10.32 11.09
CA SER A 50 3.45 -11.38 10.31
C SER A 50 2.46 -12.34 9.65
N SER A 51 1.22 -12.43 10.13
CA SER A 51 0.19 -13.23 9.46
C SER A 51 -0.53 -12.48 8.34
N LEU A 52 -0.45 -11.14 8.27
CA LEU A 52 -1.21 -10.34 7.32
C LEU A 52 -0.63 -10.47 5.92
N VAL A 53 -1.44 -11.00 5.01
CA VAL A 53 -1.08 -11.30 3.62
C VAL A 53 -1.83 -10.41 2.64
N LYS A 54 -3.06 -10.01 2.97
CA LYS A 54 -3.90 -9.22 2.07
C LYS A 54 -4.56 -8.04 2.79
N VAL A 55 -4.50 -6.87 2.17
CA VAL A 55 -5.23 -5.67 2.60
C VAL A 55 -6.05 -5.15 1.44
N ARG A 56 -7.36 -5.07 1.64
CA ARG A 56 -8.29 -4.47 0.67
C ARG A 56 -9.06 -3.34 1.34
N MET A 57 -8.99 -2.14 0.78
CA MET A 57 -9.79 -1.01 1.26
C MET A 57 -10.56 -0.36 0.12
N ALA A 58 -11.86 -0.15 0.32
CA ALA A 58 -12.70 0.48 -0.68
C ALA A 58 -13.69 1.49 -0.13
N HIS A 59 -13.91 2.58 -0.87
CA HIS A 59 -14.86 3.65 -0.54
C HIS A 59 -14.66 4.28 0.85
N CYS A 60 -13.41 4.47 1.27
CA CYS A 60 -13.06 5.10 2.54
C CYS A 60 -12.76 6.60 2.36
N ARG A 61 -13.45 7.48 3.10
CA ARG A 61 -13.40 8.94 2.82
C ARG A 61 -12.40 9.72 3.66
N SER A 62 -12.12 9.28 4.89
CA SER A 62 -11.34 10.05 5.86
C SER A 62 -9.91 9.56 6.05
N LEU A 63 -9.61 8.35 5.58
CA LEU A 63 -8.33 7.68 5.81
C LEU A 63 -7.22 8.39 5.04
N ARG A 64 -6.20 8.90 5.74
CA ARG A 64 -5.15 9.72 5.13
C ARG A 64 -3.84 9.00 4.86
N GLU A 65 -3.57 7.94 5.61
CA GLU A 65 -2.35 7.13 5.52
C GLU A 65 -2.56 5.70 6.02
N LEU A 66 -1.62 4.82 5.68
CA LEU A 66 -1.62 3.39 6.00
C LEU A 66 -0.26 2.95 6.60
N THR A 67 0.39 3.81 7.39
CA THR A 67 1.76 3.56 7.90
C THR A 67 1.86 2.26 8.71
N PHE A 68 0.75 1.75 9.27
CA PHE A 68 0.72 0.45 9.93
C PHE A 68 1.20 -0.72 9.03
N LEU A 69 1.14 -0.57 7.70
CA LEU A 69 1.62 -1.57 6.75
C LEU A 69 3.13 -1.82 6.85
N MET A 70 3.90 -0.90 7.44
CA MET A 70 5.32 -1.14 7.71
C MET A 70 5.55 -2.31 8.68
N PHE A 71 4.53 -2.65 9.48
CA PHE A 71 4.57 -3.78 10.40
C PHE A 71 4.01 -5.08 9.80
N ALA A 72 3.70 -5.11 8.50
CA ALA A 72 3.14 -6.27 7.79
C ALA A 72 4.16 -6.88 6.80
N PRO A 73 5.23 -7.54 7.28
CA PRO A 73 6.33 -8.01 6.42
C PRO A 73 5.91 -9.13 5.46
N ASN A 74 4.78 -9.79 5.69
CA ASN A 74 4.28 -10.87 4.84
C ASN A 74 3.13 -10.44 3.92
N LEU A 75 2.87 -9.13 3.81
CA LEU A 75 1.87 -8.58 2.88
C LEU A 75 2.26 -8.93 1.44
N ARG A 76 1.31 -9.53 0.71
CA ARG A 76 1.45 -9.93 -0.69
C ARG A 76 0.53 -9.16 -1.63
N ASP A 77 -0.63 -8.73 -1.16
CA ASP A 77 -1.66 -8.08 -1.97
C ASP A 77 -2.18 -6.83 -1.24
N LEU A 78 -2.03 -5.67 -1.90
CA LEU A 78 -2.57 -4.40 -1.45
C LEU A 78 -3.51 -3.83 -2.52
N GLU A 79 -4.82 -3.84 -2.24
CA GLU A 79 -5.85 -3.30 -3.11
C GLU A 79 -6.54 -2.10 -2.46
N LEU A 80 -6.43 -0.93 -3.07
CA LEU A 80 -7.02 0.32 -2.59
C LEU A 80 -7.90 0.92 -3.68
N SER A 81 -9.20 1.09 -3.41
CA SER A 81 -10.16 1.62 -4.37
C SER A 81 -11.02 2.74 -3.78
N SER A 82 -11.09 3.90 -4.44
CA SER A 82 -11.93 5.02 -3.98
C SER A 82 -11.68 5.44 -2.52
N VAL A 83 -10.41 5.44 -2.09
CA VAL A 83 -9.99 5.94 -0.77
C VAL A 83 -9.64 7.43 -0.90
N HIS A 84 -10.66 8.29 -0.93
CA HIS A 84 -10.53 9.69 -1.34
C HIS A 84 -9.73 10.59 -0.40
N GLY A 85 -9.51 10.17 0.85
CA GLY A 85 -8.72 10.90 1.83
C GLY A 85 -7.22 10.61 1.79
N LEU A 86 -6.80 9.55 1.09
CA LEU A 86 -5.46 8.99 1.17
C LEU A 86 -4.47 9.88 0.41
N GLU A 87 -3.49 10.43 1.13
CA GLU A 87 -2.44 11.28 0.53
C GLU A 87 -1.13 10.50 0.35
N ASP A 88 -0.79 9.65 1.33
CA ASP A 88 0.41 8.81 1.30
C ASP A 88 0.05 7.40 1.79
N ILE A 89 0.57 6.34 1.15
CA ILE A 89 0.39 4.99 1.73
C ILE A 89 1.19 4.88 3.02
N ILE A 90 2.47 5.26 3.00
CA ILE A 90 3.31 5.34 4.19
C ILE A 90 3.73 6.79 4.38
N LYS A 91 3.35 7.36 5.52
CA LYS A 91 3.62 8.77 5.83
C LYS A 91 5.08 8.95 6.25
N LYS A 92 5.79 9.87 5.59
CA LYS A 92 7.23 10.11 5.79
C LYS A 92 7.58 10.39 7.24
N GLU A 93 6.86 11.31 7.87
CA GLU A 93 7.15 11.74 9.24
C GLU A 93 7.04 10.56 10.21
N LYS A 94 5.96 9.78 10.10
CA LYS A 94 5.71 8.60 10.95
C LYS A 94 6.77 7.52 10.77
N ALA A 95 7.16 7.25 9.53
CA ALA A 95 8.14 6.20 9.26
C ALA A 95 9.58 6.61 9.65
N CYS A 96 9.92 7.91 9.61
CA CYS A 96 11.16 8.42 10.19
C CYS A 96 11.17 8.32 11.74
N GLU A 97 10.05 8.60 12.40
CA GLU A 97 9.91 8.49 13.87
C GLU A 97 10.10 7.04 14.37
N ILE A 98 9.64 6.06 13.59
CA ILE A 98 9.77 4.64 13.93
C ILE A 98 11.22 4.14 13.78
N GLY A 99 12.10 4.99 13.25
CA GLY A 99 13.51 4.67 13.03
C GLY A 99 13.68 3.65 11.91
N ASN A 100 14.89 3.58 11.38
CA ASN A 100 15.26 2.59 10.38
C ASN A 100 15.28 1.21 11.08
N SER A 101 14.10 0.59 11.23
CA SER A 101 13.92 -0.70 11.94
C SER A 101 14.73 -1.86 11.33
N GLY A 102 15.44 -1.61 10.22
CA GLY A 102 16.13 -2.60 9.42
C GLY A 102 15.18 -3.57 8.71
N ILE A 103 13.87 -3.45 8.94
CA ILE A 103 12.85 -4.29 8.31
C ILE A 103 12.63 -3.73 6.90
N PRO A 104 12.91 -4.52 5.85
CA PRO A 104 12.60 -4.10 4.49
C PRO A 104 11.10 -3.89 4.36
N LEU A 105 10.70 -2.73 3.83
CA LEU A 105 9.29 -2.42 3.58
C LEU A 105 8.81 -3.21 2.34
N PHE A 106 7.63 -3.84 2.46
CA PHE A 106 7.01 -4.65 1.40
C PHE A 106 7.91 -5.75 0.80
N PRO A 107 8.58 -6.61 1.62
CA PRO A 107 9.55 -7.56 1.11
C PRO A 107 8.90 -8.77 0.41
N LYS A 108 7.57 -8.93 0.48
CA LYS A 108 6.81 -10.01 -0.15
C LYS A 108 5.62 -9.51 -0.97
N LEU A 109 5.52 -8.20 -1.20
CA LEU A 109 4.41 -7.64 -1.96
C LEU A 109 4.52 -8.09 -3.41
N ASN A 110 3.47 -8.73 -3.92
CA ASN A 110 3.36 -9.22 -5.29
C ASN A 110 2.50 -8.27 -6.13
N ASP A 111 1.37 -7.85 -5.58
CA ASP A 111 0.35 -7.09 -6.31
C ASP A 111 -0.03 -5.81 -5.57
N LEU A 112 0.04 -4.69 -6.30
CA LEU A 112 -0.35 -3.37 -5.84
C LEU A 112 -1.41 -2.77 -6.77
N HIS A 113 -2.65 -2.70 -6.31
CA HIS A 113 -3.78 -2.18 -7.09
C HIS A 113 -4.29 -0.88 -6.49
N LEU A 114 -4.19 0.21 -7.27
CA LEU A 114 -4.55 1.56 -6.89
C LEU A 114 -5.61 2.09 -7.86
N THR A 115 -6.84 2.31 -7.36
CA THR A 115 -7.96 2.74 -8.19
C THR A 115 -8.69 3.93 -7.58
N SER A 116 -8.91 4.99 -8.36
CA SER A 116 -9.68 6.17 -7.97
C SER A 116 -9.17 6.84 -6.68
N LEU A 117 -7.85 6.86 -6.47
CA LEU A 117 -7.19 7.48 -5.30
C LEU A 117 -6.81 8.92 -5.63
N THR A 118 -7.82 9.79 -5.69
CA THR A 118 -7.67 11.15 -6.26
C THR A 118 -6.71 12.07 -5.50
N LYS A 119 -6.39 11.78 -4.24
CA LYS A 119 -5.46 12.57 -3.43
C LYS A 119 -4.09 11.91 -3.22
N LEU A 120 -3.91 10.67 -3.68
CA LEU A 120 -2.68 9.92 -3.44
C LEU A 120 -1.52 10.59 -4.20
N LYS A 121 -0.49 10.98 -3.46
CA LYS A 121 0.73 11.63 -3.96
C LYS A 121 1.90 10.64 -3.97
N ASN A 122 2.06 9.87 -2.89
CA ASN A 122 3.19 8.97 -2.72
C ASN A 122 2.76 7.59 -2.17
N ILE A 123 3.42 6.54 -2.65
CA ILE A 123 3.38 5.23 -1.98
C ILE A 123 4.42 5.22 -0.84
N TYR A 124 5.65 5.62 -1.15
CA TYR A 124 6.77 5.80 -0.22
C TYR A 124 7.71 6.88 -0.78
N TRP A 125 8.44 7.61 0.07
CA TRP A 125 9.22 8.79 -0.36
C TRP A 125 10.60 8.45 -0.94
N SER A 126 11.10 7.22 -0.71
CA SER A 126 12.35 6.74 -1.31
C SER A 126 12.09 5.51 -2.18
N PRO A 127 13.00 5.16 -3.09
CA PRO A 127 12.90 3.90 -3.83
C PRO A 127 12.89 2.68 -2.90
N LEU A 128 12.20 1.61 -3.32
CA LEU A 128 12.11 0.35 -2.61
C LEU A 128 12.51 -0.81 -3.53
N PRO A 129 13.23 -1.81 -3.00
CA PRO A 129 13.73 -2.93 -3.81
C PRO A 129 12.63 -3.91 -4.24
N PHE A 130 11.43 -3.88 -3.61
CA PHE A 130 10.26 -4.68 -3.99
C PHE A 130 10.57 -6.06 -4.60
N PRO A 131 11.28 -6.95 -3.86
CA PRO A 131 11.94 -8.10 -4.48
C PRO A 131 10.94 -9.04 -5.18
N CYS A 132 9.72 -9.15 -4.66
CA CYS A 132 8.68 -10.05 -5.17
C CYS A 132 7.60 -9.36 -6.01
N LEU A 133 7.69 -8.05 -6.26
CA LEU A 133 6.59 -7.32 -6.92
C LEU A 133 6.46 -7.73 -8.39
N GLN A 134 5.25 -8.16 -8.76
CA GLN A 134 4.89 -8.68 -10.08
C GLN A 134 3.95 -7.75 -10.82
N THR A 135 3.01 -7.11 -10.12
CA THR A 135 2.00 -6.26 -10.75
C THR A 135 1.83 -4.95 -10.00
N ILE A 136 1.85 -3.84 -10.74
CA ILE A 136 1.25 -2.57 -10.30
C ILE A 136 0.09 -2.28 -11.25
N TYR A 137 -1.09 -2.00 -10.71
CA TYR A 137 -2.22 -1.48 -11.46
C TYR A 137 -2.60 -0.10 -10.95
N VAL A 138 -2.63 0.89 -11.84
CA VAL A 138 -3.03 2.26 -11.52
C VAL A 138 -4.18 2.71 -12.41
N SER A 139 -5.26 3.21 -11.80
CA SER A 139 -6.38 3.84 -12.51
C SER A 139 -6.95 4.98 -11.68
N GLY A 140 -7.25 6.12 -12.28
CA GLY A 140 -7.88 7.26 -11.61
C GLY A 140 -7.07 7.83 -10.44
N CYS A 141 -5.73 7.84 -10.54
CA CYS A 141 -4.82 8.37 -9.52
C CYS A 141 -4.01 9.58 -10.07
N PRO A 142 -4.67 10.71 -10.40
CA PRO A 142 -4.05 11.81 -11.15
C PRO A 142 -2.86 12.48 -10.46
N ASN A 143 -2.81 12.44 -9.13
CA ASN A 143 -1.77 13.06 -8.31
C ASN A 143 -0.60 12.12 -7.98
N LEU A 144 -0.70 10.83 -8.33
CA LEU A 144 0.39 9.88 -8.12
C LEU A 144 1.42 10.06 -9.22
N LYS A 145 2.42 10.91 -8.98
CA LYS A 145 3.45 11.25 -9.99
C LYS A 145 4.75 10.49 -9.82
N LYS A 146 4.94 9.75 -8.73
CA LYS A 146 6.16 8.96 -8.50
C LYS A 146 5.81 7.57 -7.99
N LEU A 147 6.50 6.56 -8.51
CA LEU A 147 6.52 5.21 -7.97
C LEU A 147 7.83 5.00 -7.20
N PRO A 148 7.81 4.37 -6.00
CA PRO A 148 9.02 4.09 -5.24
C PRO A 148 9.76 2.86 -5.82
N LEU A 149 10.07 2.91 -7.11
CA LEU A 149 10.79 1.86 -7.81
C LEU A 149 12.25 2.28 -8.02
N ASP A 150 13.15 1.32 -7.90
CA ASP A 150 14.53 1.40 -8.36
C ASP A 150 14.74 0.42 -9.53
N PHE A 151 15.93 0.46 -10.12
CA PHE A 151 16.33 -0.45 -11.19
C PHE A 151 16.26 -1.94 -10.80
N ASN A 152 16.24 -2.29 -9.52
CA ASN A 152 16.17 -3.66 -9.00
C ASN A 152 14.74 -4.09 -8.60
N SER A 153 13.76 -3.20 -8.57
CA SER A 153 12.39 -3.52 -8.16
C SER A 153 11.79 -4.65 -8.99
N GLY A 154 11.19 -5.64 -8.34
CA GLY A 154 10.52 -6.78 -8.98
C GLY A 154 11.45 -7.75 -9.72
N LYS A 155 12.78 -7.69 -9.51
CA LYS A 155 13.74 -8.58 -10.20
C LYS A 155 13.57 -10.07 -9.89
N HIS A 156 12.95 -10.44 -8.76
CA HIS A 156 12.73 -11.85 -8.42
C HIS A 156 11.32 -12.35 -8.77
N GLY A 157 10.50 -11.54 -9.44
CA GLY A 157 9.23 -11.99 -10.01
C GLY A 157 9.46 -12.89 -11.23
N GLU A 158 8.73 -14.00 -11.32
CA GLU A 158 8.90 -15.01 -12.39
C GLU A 158 8.79 -14.44 -13.81
N ASN A 159 8.02 -13.35 -13.99
CA ASN A 159 7.76 -12.71 -15.29
C ASN A 159 8.24 -11.24 -15.37
N GLY A 160 9.05 -10.79 -14.40
CA GLY A 160 9.34 -9.37 -14.20
C GLY A 160 8.11 -8.58 -13.68
N LEU A 161 8.33 -7.30 -13.36
CA LEU A 161 7.29 -6.40 -12.87
C LEU A 161 6.50 -5.81 -14.04
N ILE A 162 5.18 -5.99 -14.07
CA ILE A 162 4.28 -5.40 -15.07
C ILE A 162 3.56 -4.20 -14.46
N ILE A 163 3.59 -3.06 -15.15
CA ILE A 163 2.83 -1.85 -14.76
C ILE A 163 1.66 -1.70 -15.72
N LYS A 164 0.44 -1.88 -15.21
CA LYS A 164 -0.80 -1.70 -15.94
C LYS A 164 -1.42 -0.38 -15.54
N TYR A 165 -1.95 0.37 -16.50
CA TYR A 165 -2.59 1.66 -16.25
C TYR A 165 -3.77 1.89 -17.18
N SER A 166 -4.68 2.78 -16.78
CA SER A 166 -5.86 3.13 -17.60
C SER A 166 -5.66 4.44 -18.36
N GLU A 167 -4.97 5.42 -17.77
CA GLU A 167 -4.72 6.74 -18.34
C GLU A 167 -3.30 6.83 -18.92
N LYS A 168 -3.16 7.11 -20.22
CA LYS A 168 -1.82 7.25 -20.86
C LYS A 168 -1.06 8.47 -20.35
N GLU A 169 -1.78 9.55 -20.11
CA GLU A 169 -1.25 10.81 -19.59
C GLU A 169 -0.68 10.64 -18.18
N TRP A 170 -1.15 9.62 -17.44
CA TRP A 170 -0.58 9.30 -16.14
C TRP A 170 0.85 8.77 -16.29
N ILE A 171 1.07 7.72 -17.08
CA ILE A 171 2.39 7.09 -17.22
C ILE A 171 3.42 8.03 -17.85
N GLU A 172 2.99 8.88 -18.79
CA GLU A 172 3.85 9.91 -19.42
C GLU A 172 4.30 10.98 -18.42
N GLY A 173 3.47 11.25 -17.41
CA GLY A 173 3.74 12.19 -16.33
C GLY A 173 4.40 11.57 -15.08
N VAL A 174 4.74 10.28 -15.09
CA VAL A 174 5.47 9.65 -13.97
C VAL A 174 6.92 10.12 -13.97
N GLU A 175 7.34 10.66 -12.82
CA GLU A 175 8.73 10.97 -12.48
C GLU A 175 9.43 9.69 -12.01
N TRP A 176 10.46 9.30 -12.74
CA TRP A 176 11.28 8.13 -12.44
C TRP A 176 12.53 8.54 -11.66
N GLU A 177 13.11 7.60 -10.91
CA GLU A 177 14.32 7.86 -10.13
C GLU A 177 15.52 8.23 -11.02
N ASP A 178 15.67 7.54 -12.14
CA ASP A 178 16.69 7.79 -13.16
C ASP A 178 16.23 7.30 -14.54
N GLU A 179 16.95 7.67 -15.60
CA GLU A 179 16.63 7.28 -16.98
C GLU A 179 16.72 5.76 -17.22
N ALA A 180 17.55 5.04 -16.46
CA ALA A 180 17.67 3.58 -16.59
C ALA A 180 16.42 2.89 -16.05
N THR A 181 15.90 3.35 -14.92
CA THR A 181 14.67 2.91 -14.27
C THR A 181 13.48 3.20 -15.18
N LYS A 182 13.41 4.42 -15.73
CA LYS A 182 12.39 4.81 -16.73
C LYS A 182 12.39 3.87 -17.94
N THR A 183 13.56 3.68 -18.55
CA THR A 183 13.70 2.84 -19.75
C THR A 183 13.26 1.41 -19.46
N ARG A 184 13.69 0.83 -18.34
CA ARG A 184 13.31 -0.53 -17.93
C ARG A 184 11.80 -0.71 -17.83
N PHE A 185 11.11 0.22 -17.19
CA PHE A 185 9.69 0.06 -16.89
C PHE A 185 8.75 0.55 -18.00
N LEU A 186 9.18 1.49 -18.84
CA LEU A 186 8.39 1.89 -20.02
C LEU A 186 8.45 0.85 -21.15
N LEU A 187 9.50 0.03 -21.24
CA LEU A 187 9.60 -1.04 -22.25
C LEU A 187 8.63 -2.21 -22.04
N ILE A 188 8.02 -2.28 -20.85
CA ILE A 188 7.14 -3.39 -20.42
C ILE A 188 5.71 -2.93 -20.11
N CYS A 189 5.39 -1.67 -20.48
CA CYS A 189 4.10 -1.00 -20.33
C CYS A 189 3.25 -1.11 -21.60
#